data_AF-A0A7C0VEE9-F1
#
_entry.id   AF-A0A7C0VEE9-F1
#
_cell.length_a   1.000
_cell.length_b   1.000
_cell.length_c   1.000
_cell.angle_alpha   90.00
_cell.angle_beta   90.00
_cell.angle_gamma   90.00
#
_symmetry.space_group_name_H-M   'P 1'
#
loop_
_entity.id
_entity.type
_entity.pdbx_description
1 polymer ?
#
loop_
_entity_poly.entity_id
_entity_poly.type
_entity_poly.pdbx_seq_one_letter_code
_entity_poly.pdbx_strand_id
1 'polypeptide(L)'
;MEGEDLELVTEVLEVSEEGGVVSGVFAKDFYREHTYRRRVVSTPQTEEAPFWLIPHEGRVFLVVLAPSVARGVKKLLSNHVAVALGEILGADVREARITHETLQRLHESNPKATNLIWFDNVDIPGVNKLCLSGEGLADTGLYREYMDHGLIWYVVFTSQSKGYTVGVTRSAVVTNFSKCTVEEFIEFIREEMLGLLE
;
A
#
# COMPACT_ATOMS: atom_id res chain seq x y z
N MET A 1 -39.65 8.06 -10.53
CA MET A 1 -39.14 6.90 -9.81
C MET A 1 -39.43 7.18 -8.36
N GLU A 2 -40.50 6.55 -7.85
CA GLU A 2 -40.82 6.51 -6.43
C GLU A 2 -39.63 5.94 -5.67
N GLY A 3 -39.40 6.45 -4.46
CA GLY A 3 -38.26 6.08 -3.63
C GLY A 3 -38.33 4.61 -3.27
N GLU A 4 -37.53 3.80 -3.95
CA GLU A 4 -37.06 2.55 -3.36
C GLU A 4 -36.23 2.94 -2.13
N ASP A 5 -36.64 2.45 -0.96
CA ASP A 5 -35.83 2.54 0.25
C ASP A 5 -34.53 1.77 -0.03
N LEU A 6 -33.48 2.52 -0.39
CA LEU A 6 -32.14 2.00 -0.63
C LEU A 6 -31.48 1.70 0.71
N GLU A 7 -31.35 0.43 1.03
CA GLU A 7 -30.55 -0.05 2.17
C GLU A 7 -29.07 -0.04 1.78
N LEU A 8 -28.24 0.58 2.62
CA LEU A 8 -26.78 0.58 2.43
C LEU A 8 -26.19 -0.62 3.18
N VAL A 9 -25.47 -1.47 2.46
CA VAL A 9 -24.93 -2.71 3.00
C VAL A 9 -23.41 -2.62 3.18
N THR A 10 -22.90 -3.36 4.15
CA THR A 10 -21.47 -3.68 4.29
C THR A 10 -21.35 -5.18 4.37
N GLU A 11 -20.54 -5.77 3.49
CA GLU A 11 -20.44 -7.22 3.36
C GLU A 11 -19.05 -7.67 2.90
N VAL A 12 -18.80 -8.96 3.09
CA VAL A 12 -17.59 -9.63 2.59
C VAL A 12 -18.02 -10.62 1.53
N LEU A 13 -17.59 -10.36 0.30
CA LEU A 13 -17.94 -11.11 -0.91
C LEU A 13 -16.79 -12.02 -1.35
N GLU A 14 -17.12 -12.99 -2.20
CA GLU A 14 -16.15 -13.82 -2.93
C GLU A 14 -15.08 -14.47 -2.05
N VAL A 15 -15.47 -14.90 -0.84
CA VAL A 15 -14.53 -15.51 0.11
C VAL A 15 -14.05 -16.86 -0.42
N SER A 16 -12.73 -17.02 -0.46
CA SER A 16 -12.07 -18.27 -0.84
C SER A 16 -10.89 -18.57 0.06
N GLU A 17 -10.55 -19.85 0.17
CA GLU A 17 -9.35 -20.32 0.88
C GLU A 17 -8.56 -21.23 -0.06
N GLU A 18 -7.29 -20.90 -0.28
CA GLU A 18 -6.38 -21.72 -1.07
C GLU A 18 -4.98 -21.73 -0.44
N GLY A 19 -4.44 -22.92 -0.18
CA GLY A 19 -3.09 -23.06 0.38
C GLY A 19 -2.88 -22.38 1.74
N GLY A 20 -3.94 -22.24 2.55
CA GLY A 20 -3.93 -21.54 3.83
C GLY A 20 -3.98 -20.01 3.74
N VAL A 21 -4.10 -19.46 2.52
CA VAL A 21 -4.39 -18.04 2.29
C VAL A 21 -5.90 -17.89 2.16
N VAL A 22 -6.48 -16.96 2.93
CA VAL A 22 -7.89 -16.58 2.78
C VAL A 22 -7.95 -15.28 1.98
N SER A 23 -8.79 -15.21 0.96
CA SER A 23 -9.06 -13.99 0.20
C SER A 23 -10.54 -13.67 0.15
N GLY A 24 -10.85 -12.42 -0.14
CA GLY A 24 -12.21 -11.96 -0.37
C GLY A 24 -12.25 -10.50 -0.83
N VAL A 25 -13.46 -9.99 -1.01
CA VAL A 25 -13.70 -8.59 -1.38
C VAL A 25 -14.52 -7.93 -0.28
N PHE A 26 -13.95 -6.92 0.37
CA PHE A 26 -14.70 -6.09 1.31
C PHE A 26 -15.50 -5.04 0.51
N ALA A 27 -16.83 -5.11 0.59
CA ALA A 27 -17.74 -4.23 -0.13
C ALA A 27 -18.53 -3.37 0.84
N LYS A 28 -18.68 -2.08 0.52
CA LYS A 28 -19.46 -1.15 1.32
C LYS A 28 -20.15 -0.09 0.47
N ASP A 29 -21.42 0.13 0.75
CA ASP A 29 -22.21 1.17 0.11
C ASP A 29 -22.07 2.52 0.80
N PHE A 30 -22.01 3.58 -0.02
CA PHE A 30 -21.93 4.96 0.41
C PHE A 30 -22.79 5.86 -0.47
N TYR A 31 -23.30 6.96 0.09
CA TYR A 31 -23.77 8.07 -0.73
C TYR A 31 -22.61 8.97 -1.14
N ARG A 32 -22.52 9.29 -2.43
CA ARG A 32 -21.58 10.29 -2.94
C ARG A 32 -22.28 11.45 -3.60
N GLU A 33 -21.88 12.63 -3.12
CA GLU A 33 -22.20 13.89 -3.77
C GLU A 33 -21.26 14.13 -4.95
N HIS A 34 -21.85 14.45 -6.09
CA HIS A 34 -21.14 14.92 -7.27
C HIS A 34 -21.93 16.03 -7.96
N THR A 35 -21.22 16.91 -8.66
CA THR A 35 -21.86 18.01 -9.39
C THR A 35 -22.24 17.55 -10.78
N TYR A 36 -23.53 17.47 -11.06
CA TYR A 36 -24.06 17.21 -12.40
C TYR A 36 -24.86 18.43 -12.87
N ARG A 37 -24.47 19.01 -14.01
CA ARG A 37 -25.12 20.21 -14.59
C ARG A 37 -25.30 21.35 -13.57
N ARG A 38 -24.25 21.64 -12.79
CA ARG A 38 -24.23 22.69 -11.74
C ARG A 38 -25.20 22.43 -10.58
N ARG A 39 -25.65 21.20 -10.38
CA ARG A 39 -26.44 20.76 -9.22
C ARG A 39 -25.67 19.69 -8.46
N VAL A 40 -25.74 19.73 -7.14
CA VAL A 40 -25.25 18.64 -6.29
C VAL A 40 -26.26 17.51 -6.36
N VAL A 41 -25.80 16.33 -6.78
CA VAL A 41 -26.58 15.10 -6.85
C VAL A 41 -25.92 14.09 -5.92
N SER A 42 -26.72 13.45 -5.07
CA SER A 42 -26.27 12.36 -4.21
C SER A 42 -26.76 11.04 -4.79
N THR A 43 -25.83 10.12 -5.05
CA THR A 43 -26.15 8.78 -5.57
C THR A 43 -25.48 7.70 -4.72
N PRO A 44 -26.16 6.57 -4.47
CA PRO A 44 -25.51 5.42 -3.84
C PRO A 44 -24.40 4.88 -4.74
N GLN A 45 -23.31 4.44 -4.13
CA GLN A 45 -22.18 3.82 -4.79
C GLN A 45 -21.59 2.75 -3.87
N THR A 46 -21.36 1.56 -4.42
CA THR A 46 -20.57 0.51 -3.76
C THR A 46 -19.10 0.74 -4.03
N GLU A 47 -18.28 0.64 -2.99
CA GLU A 47 -16.84 0.58 -3.10
C GLU A 47 -16.34 -0.79 -2.64
N GLU A 48 -15.36 -1.33 -3.36
CA GLU A 48 -14.80 -2.64 -3.12
C GLU A 48 -13.30 -2.56 -2.88
N ALA A 49 -12.83 -3.39 -1.95
CA ALA A 49 -11.42 -3.55 -1.64
C ALA A 49 -11.09 -5.04 -1.50
N PRO A 50 -10.43 -5.64 -2.52
CA PRO A 50 -9.89 -6.99 -2.40
C PRO A 50 -8.89 -7.09 -1.26
N PHE A 51 -8.91 -8.20 -0.54
CA PHE A 51 -7.98 -8.45 0.56
C PHE A 51 -7.51 -9.92 0.61
N TRP A 52 -6.39 -10.13 1.29
CA TRP A 52 -5.79 -11.43 1.57
C TRP A 52 -5.32 -11.49 3.02
N LEU A 53 -5.56 -12.63 3.67
CA LEU A 53 -4.95 -13.04 4.92
C LEU A 53 -3.88 -14.08 4.60
N ILE A 54 -2.61 -13.68 4.73
CA ILE A 54 -1.46 -14.48 4.28
C ILE A 54 -0.64 -14.92 5.50
N PRO A 55 -0.60 -16.22 5.82
CA PRO A 55 0.32 -16.75 6.82
C PRO A 55 1.77 -16.64 6.34
N HIS A 56 2.65 -16.06 7.16
CA HIS A 56 4.07 -15.92 6.88
C HIS A 56 4.88 -15.89 8.18
N GLU A 57 5.82 -16.82 8.32
CA GLU A 57 6.74 -16.93 9.47
C GLU A 57 6.04 -16.88 10.85
N GLY A 58 4.92 -17.59 11.00
CA GLY A 58 4.16 -17.65 12.27
C GLY A 58 3.30 -16.41 12.55
N ARG A 59 3.25 -15.45 11.64
CA ARG A 59 2.34 -14.28 11.65
C ARG A 59 1.29 -14.43 10.55
N VAL A 60 0.19 -13.69 10.66
CA VAL A 60 -0.82 -13.55 9.59
C VAL A 60 -0.85 -12.10 9.17
N PHE A 61 -0.64 -11.84 7.89
CA PHE A 61 -0.66 -10.50 7.31
C PHE A 61 -1.98 -10.25 6.60
N LEU A 62 -2.61 -9.11 6.90
CA LEU A 62 -3.72 -8.58 6.11
C LEU A 62 -3.16 -7.66 5.03
N VAL A 63 -3.32 -8.08 3.77
CA VAL A 63 -3.01 -7.27 2.59
C VAL A 63 -4.32 -6.73 2.02
N VAL A 64 -4.43 -5.42 1.85
CA VAL A 64 -5.60 -4.77 1.25
C VAL A 64 -5.19 -4.08 -0.04
N LEU A 65 -5.79 -4.46 -1.16
CA LEU A 65 -5.55 -3.79 -2.44
C LEU A 65 -6.41 -2.54 -2.52
N ALA A 66 -5.80 -1.40 -2.18
CA ALA A 66 -6.40 -0.09 -2.37
C ALA A 66 -5.94 0.52 -3.72
N PRO A 67 -6.84 1.05 -4.55
CA PRO A 67 -6.42 1.70 -5.78
C PRO A 67 -5.77 3.05 -5.50
N SER A 68 -4.77 3.41 -6.29
CA SER A 68 -3.97 4.64 -6.10
C SER A 68 -4.82 5.92 -6.01
N VAL A 69 -4.64 6.65 -4.89
CA VAL A 69 -5.28 7.95 -4.59
C VAL A 69 -4.85 9.08 -5.52
N ALA A 70 -3.75 8.91 -6.28
CA ALA A 70 -3.20 9.92 -7.18
C ALA A 70 -4.16 10.34 -8.31
N ARG A 71 -5.23 9.59 -8.54
CA ARG A 71 -6.28 9.91 -9.53
C ARG A 71 -7.47 10.68 -8.93
N GLY A 72 -7.37 11.21 -7.71
CA GLY A 72 -8.47 11.95 -7.06
C GLY A 72 -9.67 11.07 -6.71
N VAL A 73 -9.50 9.75 -6.76
CA VAL A 73 -10.55 8.81 -6.42
C VAL A 73 -10.52 8.65 -4.90
N LYS A 74 -11.48 9.27 -4.21
CA LYS A 74 -11.83 8.83 -2.85
C LYS A 74 -12.10 7.33 -2.97
N LYS A 75 -11.55 6.50 -2.09
CA LYS A 75 -11.80 5.05 -2.05
C LYS A 75 -11.80 4.59 -0.60
N LEU A 76 -12.35 3.41 -0.34
CA LEU A 76 -12.20 2.69 0.92
C LEU A 76 -10.72 2.73 1.32
N LEU A 77 -10.45 3.46 2.41
CA LEU A 77 -9.11 3.53 2.97
C LEU A 77 -8.78 2.15 3.51
N SER A 78 -7.58 1.66 3.21
CA SER A 78 -7.08 0.37 3.73
C SER A 78 -7.24 0.24 5.24
N ASN A 79 -7.08 1.35 5.99
CA ASN A 79 -7.30 1.39 7.44
C ASN A 79 -8.76 1.09 7.83
N HIS A 80 -9.76 1.57 7.07
CA HIS A 80 -11.15 1.25 7.36
C HIS A 80 -11.45 -0.24 7.12
N VAL A 81 -10.91 -0.79 6.03
CA VAL A 81 -11.04 -2.22 5.72
C VAL A 81 -10.37 -3.06 6.81
N ALA A 82 -9.16 -2.67 7.25
CA ALA A 82 -8.41 -3.35 8.29
C ALA A 82 -9.15 -3.36 9.65
N VAL A 83 -9.72 -2.23 10.07
CA VAL A 83 -10.52 -2.15 11.29
C VAL A 83 -11.76 -3.04 11.19
N ALA A 84 -12.52 -2.94 10.10
CA ALA A 84 -13.75 -3.72 9.92
C ALA A 84 -13.46 -5.24 9.89
N LEU A 85 -12.43 -5.66 9.16
CA LEU A 85 -12.01 -7.07 9.14
C LEU A 85 -11.49 -7.52 10.51
N GLY A 86 -10.77 -6.67 11.24
CA GLY A 86 -10.34 -6.96 12.61
C GLY A 86 -11.52 -7.23 13.55
N GLU A 87 -12.56 -6.40 13.49
CA GLU A 87 -13.79 -6.59 14.25
C GLU A 87 -14.51 -7.90 13.88
N ILE A 88 -14.64 -8.20 12.58
CA ILE A 88 -15.27 -9.43 12.08
C ILE A 88 -14.50 -10.67 12.55
N LEU A 89 -13.17 -10.62 12.51
CA LEU A 89 -12.29 -11.73 12.87
C LEU A 89 -12.05 -11.84 14.39
N GLY A 90 -12.47 -10.85 15.18
CA GLY A 90 -12.12 -10.76 16.59
C GLY A 90 -10.61 -10.63 16.82
N ALA A 91 -9.90 -9.98 15.90
CA ALA A 91 -8.45 -9.88 15.85
C ALA A 91 -7.95 -8.45 16.10
N ASP A 92 -6.83 -8.31 16.81
CA ASP A 92 -6.11 -7.04 16.95
C ASP A 92 -5.24 -6.80 15.70
N VAL A 93 -5.77 -6.04 14.74
CA VAL A 93 -5.07 -5.71 13.49
C VAL A 93 -4.19 -4.49 13.71
N ARG A 94 -2.88 -4.66 13.48
CA ARG A 94 -1.88 -3.60 13.65
C ARG A 94 -1.24 -3.23 12.31
N GLU A 95 -0.93 -1.95 12.16
CA GLU A 95 -0.21 -1.44 10.98
C GLU A 95 1.19 -2.07 10.90
N ALA A 96 1.50 -2.69 9.78
CA ALA A 96 2.81 -3.28 9.53
C ALA A 96 3.85 -2.18 9.28
N ARG A 97 5.09 -2.43 9.70
CA ARG A 97 6.19 -1.46 9.57
C ARG A 97 7.40 -2.08 8.91
N ILE A 98 8.10 -1.25 8.15
CA ILE A 98 9.46 -1.51 7.66
C ILE A 98 10.35 -0.44 8.26
N THR A 99 11.42 -0.86 8.92
CA THR A 99 12.40 0.06 9.50
C THR A 99 13.19 0.80 8.42
N HIS A 100 13.70 1.98 8.78
CA HIS A 100 14.59 2.73 7.92
C HIS A 100 15.81 1.89 7.52
N GLU A 101 16.38 1.17 8.48
CA GLU A 101 17.54 0.29 8.32
C GLU A 101 17.23 -0.87 7.37
N THR A 102 16.01 -1.42 7.40
CA THR A 102 15.59 -2.44 6.44
C THR A 102 15.46 -1.86 5.03
N LEU A 103 14.88 -0.67 4.87
CA LEU A 103 14.84 0.01 3.56
C LEU A 103 16.24 0.40 3.06
N GLN A 104 17.14 0.78 3.96
CA GLN A 104 18.53 1.06 3.64
C GLN A 104 19.22 -0.21 3.12
N ARG A 105 19.13 -1.34 3.84
CA ARG A 105 19.69 -2.63 3.39
C ARG A 105 19.10 -3.07 2.05
N LEU A 106 17.78 -2.88 1.86
CA LEU A 106 17.11 -3.18 0.60
C LEU A 106 17.74 -2.37 -0.54
N HIS A 107 17.91 -1.05 -0.36
CA HIS A 107 18.57 -0.19 -1.33
C HIS A 107 20.03 -0.59 -1.61
N GLU A 108 20.83 -0.75 -0.56
CA GLU A 108 22.26 -1.00 -0.64
C GLU A 108 22.61 -2.41 -1.14
N SER A 109 21.73 -3.39 -0.95
CA SER A 109 21.90 -4.74 -1.52
C SER A 109 21.81 -4.77 -3.04
N ASN A 110 21.19 -3.74 -3.64
CA ASN A 110 21.01 -3.63 -5.08
C ASN A 110 21.04 -2.15 -5.54
N PRO A 111 22.22 -1.50 -5.43
CA PRO A 111 22.35 -0.04 -5.55
C PRO A 111 22.04 0.49 -6.95
N LYS A 112 22.12 -0.37 -7.98
CA LYS A 112 21.82 -0.02 -9.37
C LYS A 112 20.34 -0.13 -9.74
N ALA A 113 19.53 -0.78 -8.92
CA ALA A 113 18.11 -0.97 -9.21
C ALA A 113 17.20 0.03 -8.51
N THR A 114 17.74 0.84 -7.59
CA THR A 114 16.96 1.88 -6.92
C THR A 114 17.01 3.16 -7.73
N ASN A 115 15.84 3.59 -8.18
CA ASN A 115 15.71 4.75 -9.06
C ASN A 115 15.40 6.03 -8.27
N LEU A 116 14.85 5.88 -7.06
CA LEU A 116 14.35 7.00 -6.26
C LEU A 116 14.26 6.65 -4.77
N ILE A 117 14.70 7.57 -3.92
CA ILE A 117 14.72 7.46 -2.45
C ILE A 117 14.18 8.76 -1.86
N TRP A 118 13.18 8.64 -0.98
CA TRP A 118 12.70 9.75 -0.17
C TRP A 118 13.13 9.59 1.27
N PHE A 119 13.53 10.70 1.86
CA PHE A 119 13.85 10.80 3.28
C PHE A 119 12.81 11.69 3.97
N ASP A 120 12.54 11.39 5.22
CA ASP A 120 11.79 12.24 6.15
C ASP A 120 12.57 12.39 7.47
N ASN A 121 11.98 13.10 8.43
CA ASN A 121 12.63 13.43 9.70
C ASN A 121 14.01 14.07 9.48
N VAL A 122 14.07 14.96 8.50
CA VAL A 122 15.30 15.62 8.09
C VAL A 122 15.56 16.78 9.05
N ASP A 123 16.77 16.89 9.56
CA ASP A 123 17.21 17.99 10.45
C ASP A 123 17.56 19.30 9.70
N ILE A 124 16.97 19.52 8.52
CA ILE A 124 17.15 20.71 7.69
C ILE A 124 15.94 21.65 7.88
N PRO A 125 16.15 22.91 8.35
CA PRO A 125 15.05 23.85 8.59
C PRO A 125 14.14 24.05 7.37
N GLY A 126 12.83 23.86 7.58
CA GLY A 126 11.81 24.03 6.54
C GLY A 126 11.66 22.86 5.56
N VAL A 127 12.44 21.78 5.71
CA VAL A 127 12.38 20.60 4.84
C VAL A 127 11.72 19.44 5.56
N ASN A 128 10.50 19.08 5.16
CA ASN A 128 9.78 17.93 5.74
C ASN A 128 10.18 16.59 5.09
N LYS A 129 10.45 16.62 3.79
CA LYS A 129 10.85 15.46 2.99
C LYS A 129 11.80 15.92 1.89
N LEU A 130 12.76 15.07 1.56
CA LEU A 130 13.69 15.28 0.44
C LEU A 130 13.77 14.01 -0.41
N CYS A 131 14.15 14.16 -1.68
CA CYS A 131 14.18 13.08 -2.64
C CYS A 131 15.51 13.07 -3.40
N LEU A 132 16.09 11.88 -3.55
CA LEU A 132 17.14 11.60 -4.52
C LEU A 132 16.55 10.73 -5.63
N SER A 133 16.84 11.08 -6.88
CA SER A 133 16.38 10.33 -8.05
C SER A 133 17.51 10.26 -9.07
N GLY A 134 17.80 9.07 -9.57
CA GLY A 134 18.91 8.83 -10.49
C GLY A 134 19.42 7.40 -10.42
N GLU A 135 20.41 7.11 -11.25
CA GLU A 135 21.09 5.80 -11.25
C GLU A 135 22.27 5.81 -10.27
N GLY A 136 22.50 4.69 -9.58
CA GLY A 136 23.67 4.52 -8.70
C GLY A 136 23.67 5.45 -7.49
N LEU A 137 22.49 5.77 -6.93
CA LEU A 137 22.36 6.72 -5.82
C LEU A 137 23.25 6.38 -4.62
N ALA A 138 23.42 5.09 -4.30
CA ALA A 138 24.24 4.61 -3.20
C ALA A 138 25.71 5.08 -3.27
N ASP A 139 26.23 5.31 -4.47
CA ASP A 139 27.63 5.71 -4.70
C ASP A 139 27.83 7.23 -4.59
N THR A 140 26.75 8.00 -4.47
CA THR A 140 26.81 9.47 -4.47
C THR A 140 27.15 10.03 -3.08
N GLY A 141 27.88 11.15 -3.05
CA GLY A 141 28.12 11.89 -1.80
C GLY A 141 26.82 12.40 -1.16
N LEU A 142 25.84 12.81 -1.99
CA LEU A 142 24.53 13.29 -1.53
C LEU A 142 23.73 12.21 -0.78
N TYR A 143 23.81 10.96 -1.22
CA TYR A 143 23.17 9.86 -0.48
C TYR A 143 23.72 9.74 0.94
N ARG A 144 25.05 9.75 1.09
CA ARG A 144 25.70 9.67 2.42
C ARG A 144 25.35 10.87 3.28
N GLU A 145 25.41 12.07 2.73
CA GLU A 145 25.04 13.30 3.42
C GLU A 145 23.59 13.25 3.93
N TYR A 146 22.64 12.82 3.10
CA TYR A 146 21.24 12.77 3.52
C TYR A 146 20.92 11.63 4.48
N MET A 147 21.68 10.53 4.44
CA MET A 147 21.62 9.48 5.45
C MET A 147 22.05 9.98 6.84
N ASP A 148 22.98 10.93 6.91
CA ASP A 148 23.40 11.54 8.20
C ASP A 148 22.34 12.52 8.75
N HIS A 149 21.44 13.01 7.89
CA HIS A 149 20.48 14.08 8.21
C HIS A 149 19.03 13.62 8.35
N GLY A 150 18.68 12.41 7.90
CA GLY A 150 17.30 11.94 7.90
C GLY A 150 17.14 10.43 7.76
N LEU A 151 15.88 9.99 7.70
CA LEU A 151 15.52 8.57 7.62
C LEU A 151 14.87 8.29 6.26
N ILE A 152 15.28 7.21 5.60
CA ILE A 152 14.60 6.70 4.41
C ILE A 152 13.16 6.37 4.78
N TRP A 153 12.23 7.04 4.11
CA TRP A 153 10.79 6.90 4.28
C TRP A 153 10.14 6.06 3.17
N TYR A 154 10.66 6.17 1.94
CA TYR A 154 10.13 5.49 0.77
C TYR A 154 11.24 5.24 -0.26
N VAL A 155 11.24 4.05 -0.84
CA VAL A 155 12.19 3.66 -1.89
C VAL A 155 11.45 3.10 -3.09
N VAL A 156 11.92 3.42 -4.30
CA VAL A 156 11.48 2.77 -5.54
C VAL A 156 12.64 1.99 -6.12
N PHE A 157 12.45 0.68 -6.23
CA PHE A 157 13.45 -0.23 -6.74
C PHE A 157 12.85 -1.19 -7.76
N THR A 158 13.70 -1.73 -8.64
CA THR A 158 13.34 -2.83 -9.52
C THR A 158 13.77 -4.15 -8.89
N SER A 159 12.80 -5.02 -8.60
CA SER A 159 13.09 -6.39 -8.16
C SER A 159 13.84 -7.15 -9.26
N GLN A 160 14.95 -7.82 -8.90
CA GLN A 160 15.75 -8.58 -9.87
C GLN A 160 15.08 -9.89 -10.29
N SER A 161 14.34 -10.53 -9.37
CA SER A 161 13.68 -11.83 -9.59
C SER A 161 12.51 -11.72 -10.55
N LYS A 162 11.67 -10.68 -10.39
CA LYS A 162 10.43 -10.53 -11.18
C LYS A 162 10.47 -9.35 -12.16
N GLY A 163 11.45 -8.46 -12.08
CA GLY A 163 11.58 -7.29 -12.95
C GLY A 163 10.56 -6.17 -12.67
N TYR A 164 9.82 -6.24 -11.55
CA TYR A 164 8.83 -5.23 -11.18
C TYR A 164 9.48 -4.01 -10.56
N THR A 165 9.11 -2.83 -11.05
CA THR A 165 9.46 -1.56 -10.41
C THR A 165 8.41 -1.26 -9.34
N VAL A 166 8.84 -1.27 -8.08
CA VAL A 166 7.94 -1.18 -6.93
C VAL A 166 8.43 -0.10 -5.98
N GLY A 167 7.49 0.71 -5.49
CA GLY A 167 7.70 1.65 -4.40
C GLY A 167 7.23 1.06 -3.09
N VAL A 168 8.00 1.22 -2.02
CA VAL A 168 7.61 0.78 -0.67
C VAL A 168 7.88 1.87 0.37
N THR A 169 6.89 2.13 1.23
CA THR A 169 7.02 3.06 2.36
C THR A 169 7.35 2.33 3.67
N ARG A 170 7.82 3.06 4.69
CA ARG A 170 7.97 2.54 6.07
C ARG A 170 6.67 2.04 6.70
N SER A 171 5.51 2.50 6.22
CA SER A 171 4.18 2.04 6.65
C SER A 171 3.65 0.87 5.82
N ALA A 172 4.54 0.12 5.17
CA ALA A 172 4.23 -1.07 4.36
C ALA A 172 3.24 -0.81 3.20
N VAL A 173 3.15 0.42 2.70
CA VAL A 173 2.39 0.70 1.48
C VAL A 173 3.26 0.36 0.29
N VAL A 174 2.84 -0.64 -0.48
CA VAL A 174 3.54 -1.12 -1.67
C VAL A 174 2.80 -0.68 -2.92
N THR A 175 3.49 0.00 -3.82
CA THR A 175 2.94 0.52 -5.09
C THR A 175 3.71 -0.07 -6.25
N ASN A 176 3.02 -0.80 -7.12
CA ASN A 176 3.61 -1.31 -8.36
C ASN A 176 3.52 -0.27 -9.50
N PHE A 177 4.64 -0.10 -10.22
CA PHE A 177 4.77 0.76 -11.41
C PHE A 177 4.94 -0.04 -12.71
N SER A 178 5.06 -1.36 -12.63
CA SER A 178 5.17 -2.27 -13.78
C SER A 178 3.81 -2.82 -14.21
N LYS A 179 3.74 -3.36 -15.43
CA LYS A 179 2.56 -4.12 -15.87
C LYS A 179 2.59 -5.52 -15.24
N CYS A 180 1.58 -5.85 -14.45
CA CYS A 180 1.34 -7.19 -13.91
C CYS A 180 -0.16 -7.39 -13.63
N THR A 181 -0.59 -8.63 -13.41
CA THR A 181 -1.92 -8.93 -12.87
C THR A 181 -1.95 -8.74 -11.35
N VAL A 182 -3.14 -8.81 -10.75
CA VAL A 182 -3.28 -8.72 -9.28
C VAL A 182 -2.65 -9.95 -8.62
N GLU A 183 -2.86 -11.12 -9.20
CA GLU A 183 -2.34 -12.40 -8.71
C GLU A 183 -0.82 -12.41 -8.71
N GLU A 184 -0.20 -11.98 -9.81
CA GLU A 184 1.25 -11.80 -9.93
C GLU A 184 1.80 -10.83 -8.87
N PHE A 185 1.08 -9.73 -8.62
CA PHE A 185 1.51 -8.76 -7.63
C PHE A 185 1.43 -9.31 -6.20
N ILE A 186 0.35 -10.01 -5.87
CA ILE A 186 0.18 -10.62 -4.54
C ILE A 186 1.20 -11.73 -4.30
N GLU A 187 1.54 -12.51 -5.33
CA GLU A 187 2.65 -13.47 -5.25
C GLU A 187 3.97 -12.75 -4.93
N PHE A 188 4.27 -11.66 -5.64
CA PHE A 188 5.43 -10.82 -5.36
C PHE A 188 5.44 -10.28 -3.91
N ILE A 189 4.30 -9.78 -3.40
CA ILE A 189 4.19 -9.32 -2.01
C ILE A 189 4.55 -10.46 -1.04
N ARG A 190 3.98 -11.65 -1.27
CA ARG A 190 4.20 -12.83 -0.42
C ARG A 190 5.67 -13.28 -0.42
N GLU A 191 6.30 -13.29 -1.59
CA GLU A 191 7.66 -13.82 -1.77
C GLU A 191 8.75 -12.84 -1.33
N GLU A 192 8.60 -11.55 -1.63
CA GLU A 192 9.69 -10.57 -1.47
C GLU A 192 9.42 -9.49 -0.43
N MET A 193 8.15 -9.17 -0.13
CA MET A 193 7.83 -8.03 0.74
C MET A 193 7.53 -8.41 2.18
N LEU A 194 6.82 -9.52 2.43
CA LEU A 194 6.41 -9.89 3.80
C LEU A 194 7.60 -10.14 4.74
N GLY A 195 8.71 -10.66 4.23
CA GLY A 195 9.93 -10.88 5.00
C GLY A 195 10.66 -9.60 5.42
N LEU A 196 10.27 -8.44 4.87
CA LEU A 196 10.82 -7.13 5.26
C LEU A 196 10.06 -6.48 6.42
N LEU A 197 8.90 -7.04 6.80
CA LEU A 197 8.01 -6.47 7.81
C LEU A 197 8.40 -6.95 9.22
N GLU A 198 8.39 -6.00 10.16
CA GLU A 198 8.66 -6.23 11.60
C GLU A 198 7.35 -6.29 12.42
#